data_AF-A0A5E4G5L2-F1
#
_entry.id   AF-A0A5E4G5L2-F1
#
_cell.length_a   1.000
_cell.length_b   1.000
_cell.length_c   1.000
_cell.angle_alpha   90.00
_cell.angle_beta   90.00
_cell.angle_gamma   90.00
#
_symmetry.space_group_name_H-M   'P 1'
#
loop_
_entity.id
_entity.type
_entity.pdbx_description
1 polymer ?
#
loop_
_entity_poly.entity_id
_entity_poly.type
_entity_poly.pdbx_seq_one_letter_code
_entity_poly.pdbx_strand_id
1 'polypeptide(L)'
;SVVDQDLLNQAHLYVLENTEEVLPHIEQHMIHIKAAYPKFRKRTKWLQDKHNSTFIQWLRFKVQSELEEDNHGVSENLRWLAAGPNMAVPLYRNYLIKGIKFNIKAQDDVRTTQNSGVFLLAQTMQVASAKDKNPILSNMGFYGVIQEIWDLDYQKFTIPVFRCDWIDSS
;
A
#
# COMPACT_ATOMS: atom_id res chain seq x y z
N SER A 1 0.11 17.56 -7.64
CA SER A 1 0.91 17.43 -8.88
C SER A 1 0.46 16.19 -9.62
N VAL A 2 0.70 16.11 -10.94
CA VAL A 2 0.58 14.81 -11.64
C VAL A 2 1.79 13.99 -11.21
N VAL A 3 1.55 12.79 -10.68
CA VAL A 3 2.60 11.88 -10.21
C VAL A 3 2.85 10.78 -11.22
N ASP A 4 4.03 10.17 -11.14
CA ASP A 4 4.36 8.97 -11.90
C ASP A 4 3.38 7.83 -11.59
N GLN A 5 2.93 7.13 -12.63
CA GLN A 5 1.89 6.11 -12.52
C GLN A 5 2.36 4.92 -11.68
N ASP A 6 3.62 4.51 -11.81
CA ASP A 6 4.16 3.38 -11.06
C ASP A 6 4.26 3.74 -9.57
N LEU A 7 4.67 4.96 -9.25
CA LEU A 7 4.68 5.45 -7.87
C LEU A 7 3.26 5.57 -7.30
N LEU A 8 2.29 6.03 -8.08
CA LEU A 8 0.88 6.06 -7.65
C LEU A 8 0.34 4.65 -7.42
N ASN A 9 0.67 3.70 -8.29
CA ASN A 9 0.26 2.30 -8.13
C ASN A 9 0.88 1.68 -6.86
N GLN A 10 2.13 2.01 -6.52
CA GLN A 10 2.74 1.57 -5.27
C GLN A 10 2.02 2.14 -4.04
N ALA A 11 1.71 3.43 -4.05
CA ALA A 11 0.97 4.07 -2.96
C ALA A 11 -0.47 3.50 -2.84
N HIS A 12 -1.13 3.26 -3.98
CA HIS A 12 -2.45 2.65 -4.01
C HIS A 12 -2.43 1.20 -3.50
N LEU A 13 -1.46 0.39 -3.94
CA LEU A 13 -1.29 -0.98 -3.44
C LEU A 13 -1.09 -1.00 -1.92
N TYR A 14 -0.26 -0.10 -1.39
CA TYR A 14 -0.07 0.04 0.05
C TYR A 14 -1.38 0.32 0.80
N VAL A 15 -2.24 1.19 0.26
CA VAL A 15 -3.57 1.44 0.83
C VAL A 15 -4.43 0.17 0.81
N LEU A 16 -4.46 -0.54 -0.32
CA LEU A 16 -5.26 -1.77 -0.46
C LEU A 16 -4.81 -2.85 0.53
N GLU A 17 -3.50 -3.05 0.68
CA GLU A 17 -2.92 -4.05 1.60
C GLU A 17 -3.19 -3.76 3.08
N ASN A 18 -3.44 -2.49 3.43
CA ASN A 18 -3.69 -2.04 4.79
C ASN A 18 -5.17 -1.70 5.06
N THR A 19 -6.08 -2.04 4.14
CA THR A 19 -7.52 -1.81 4.32
C THR A 19 -8.25 -3.10 4.68
N GLU A 20 -8.88 -3.13 5.86
CA GLU A 20 -9.56 -4.33 6.41
C GLU A 20 -10.58 -4.93 5.43
N GLU A 21 -11.38 -4.09 4.77
CA GLU A 21 -12.39 -4.51 3.80
C GLU A 21 -11.79 -5.19 2.56
N VAL A 22 -10.53 -4.91 2.23
CA VAL A 22 -9.84 -5.47 1.06
C VAL A 22 -9.14 -6.81 1.37
N LEU A 23 -8.89 -7.12 2.65
CA LEU A 23 -8.17 -8.33 3.07
C LEU A 23 -8.76 -9.64 2.50
N PRO A 24 -10.10 -9.86 2.47
CA PRO A 24 -10.67 -11.06 1.87
C PRO A 24 -10.34 -11.19 0.38
N HIS A 25 -10.27 -10.07 -0.34
CA HIS A 25 -9.92 -10.04 -1.76
C HIS A 25 -8.44 -10.35 -1.99
N ILE A 26 -7.55 -9.94 -1.08
CA ILE A 26 -6.14 -10.33 -1.10
C ILE A 26 -6.00 -11.85 -0.99
N GLU A 27 -6.70 -12.46 -0.03
CA GLU A 27 -6.70 -13.91 0.15
C GLU A 27 -7.24 -14.64 -1.08
N GLN A 28 -8.37 -14.19 -1.64
CA GLN A 28 -8.95 -14.73 -2.87
C GLN A 28 -7.97 -14.63 -4.05
N HIS A 29 -7.31 -13.49 -4.23
CA HIS A 29 -6.33 -13.31 -5.29
C HIS A 29 -5.12 -14.25 -5.11
N MET A 30 -4.65 -14.43 -3.88
CA MET A 30 -3.56 -15.36 -3.58
C MET A 30 -3.95 -16.81 -3.86
N ILE A 31 -5.19 -17.20 -3.57
CA ILE A 31 -5.74 -18.53 -3.93
C ILE A 31 -5.80 -18.66 -5.46
N HIS A 32 -6.33 -17.65 -6.15
CA HIS A 32 -6.42 -17.61 -7.61
C HIS A 32 -5.05 -17.79 -8.27
N ILE A 33 -4.02 -17.05 -7.83
CA ILE A 33 -2.65 -17.18 -8.34
C ILE A 33 -2.11 -18.60 -8.10
N LYS A 34 -2.29 -19.17 -6.89
CA LYS A 34 -1.81 -20.53 -6.58
C LYS A 34 -2.49 -21.60 -7.44
N ALA A 35 -3.77 -21.41 -7.79
CA ALA A 35 -4.51 -22.31 -8.66
C ALA A 35 -4.09 -22.15 -10.13
N ALA A 36 -3.93 -20.92 -10.62
CA ALA A 36 -3.51 -20.62 -11.99
C ALA A 36 -2.05 -21.02 -12.28
N TYR A 37 -1.19 -21.03 -11.25
CA TYR A 37 0.24 -21.32 -11.38
C TYR A 37 0.72 -22.43 -10.43
N PRO A 38 0.28 -23.70 -10.58
CA PRO A 38 0.59 -24.78 -9.63
C PRO A 38 2.09 -25.03 -9.43
N LYS A 39 2.90 -24.82 -10.48
CA LYS A 39 4.38 -24.97 -10.44
C LYS A 39 5.06 -24.00 -9.46
N PHE A 40 4.42 -22.88 -9.15
CA PHE A 40 4.95 -21.82 -8.29
C PHE A 40 4.31 -21.80 -6.90
N ARG A 41 3.40 -22.74 -6.59
CA ARG A 41 2.61 -22.77 -5.35
C ARG A 41 3.44 -22.72 -4.06
N LYS A 42 4.69 -23.20 -4.09
CA LYS A 42 5.63 -23.19 -2.94
C LYS A 42 6.65 -22.04 -2.99
N ARG A 43 6.61 -21.16 -4.01
CA ARG A 43 7.58 -20.07 -4.19
C ARG A 43 7.00 -18.77 -3.64
N THR A 44 7.14 -18.56 -2.32
CA THR A 44 6.54 -17.41 -1.61
C THR A 44 6.87 -16.06 -2.25
N LYS A 45 8.15 -15.78 -2.53
CA LYS A 45 8.55 -14.53 -3.18
C LYS A 45 7.87 -14.32 -4.53
N TRP A 46 7.87 -15.34 -5.38
CA TRP A 46 7.23 -15.26 -6.69
C TRP A 46 5.72 -15.02 -6.58
N LEU A 47 5.05 -15.66 -5.62
CA LEU A 47 3.62 -15.44 -5.38
C LEU A 47 3.33 -14.01 -4.94
N GLN A 48 4.15 -13.46 -4.05
CA GLN A 48 4.01 -12.07 -3.59
C GLN A 48 4.29 -11.09 -4.73
N ASP A 49 5.38 -11.27 -5.49
CA ASP A 49 5.70 -10.40 -6.64
C ASP A 49 4.58 -10.45 -7.69
N LYS A 50 4.00 -11.64 -7.93
CA LYS A 50 2.87 -11.81 -8.83
C LYS A 50 1.61 -11.13 -8.31
N HIS A 51 1.33 -11.27 -7.01
CA HIS A 51 0.22 -10.57 -6.36
C HIS A 51 0.37 -9.05 -6.51
N ASN A 52 1.49 -8.49 -6.08
CA ASN A 52 1.74 -7.04 -6.10
C ASN A 52 1.62 -6.45 -7.51
N SER A 53 2.07 -7.19 -8.53
CA SER A 53 2.01 -6.72 -9.92
C SER A 53 0.65 -6.86 -10.60
N THR A 54 -0.26 -7.72 -10.10
CA THR A 54 -1.56 -7.94 -10.75
C THR A 54 -2.77 -7.60 -9.90
N PHE A 55 -2.60 -7.33 -8.60
CA PHE A 55 -3.72 -7.22 -7.67
C PHE A 55 -4.65 -6.04 -7.96
N ILE A 56 -4.11 -4.85 -8.26
CA ILE A 56 -4.93 -3.66 -8.57
C ILE A 56 -5.90 -3.96 -9.72
N GLN A 57 -5.39 -4.49 -10.82
CA GLN A 57 -6.20 -4.81 -11.99
C GLN A 57 -7.17 -5.97 -11.73
N TRP A 58 -6.73 -6.99 -10.98
CA TRP A 58 -7.56 -8.11 -10.60
C TRP A 58 -8.73 -7.68 -9.71
N LEU A 59 -8.47 -6.83 -8.71
CA LEU A 59 -9.47 -6.31 -7.78
C LEU A 59 -10.51 -5.48 -8.54
N ARG A 60 -10.07 -4.61 -9.44
CA ARG A 60 -10.96 -3.83 -10.31
C ARG A 60 -11.93 -4.71 -11.09
N PHE A 61 -11.42 -5.77 -11.74
CA PHE A 61 -12.27 -6.70 -12.49
C PHE A 61 -13.19 -7.51 -11.58
N LYS A 62 -12.68 -7.96 -10.42
CA LYS A 62 -13.46 -8.73 -9.44
C LYS A 62 -14.66 -7.93 -8.94
N VAL A 63 -14.43 -6.69 -8.50
CA VAL A 63 -15.48 -5.80 -8.01
C VAL A 63 -16.45 -5.40 -9.13
N GLN A 64 -15.96 -5.13 -10.34
CA GLN A 64 -16.82 -4.83 -11.49
C GLN A 64 -17.76 -6.00 -11.82
N SER A 65 -17.26 -7.24 -11.76
CA SER A 65 -18.05 -8.44 -11.99
C SER A 65 -19.09 -8.66 -10.89
N GLU A 66 -18.75 -8.39 -9.62
CA GLU A 66 -19.71 -8.52 -8.51
C GLU A 66 -20.84 -7.49 -8.65
N LEU A 67 -20.55 -6.27 -9.09
CA LEU A 67 -21.56 -5.23 -9.32
C LEU A 67 -22.59 -5.57 -10.41
N GLU A 68 -22.33 -6.56 -11.26
CA GLU A 68 -23.28 -7.04 -12.27
C GLU A 68 -24.32 -8.01 -11.68
N GLU A 69 -24.12 -8.50 -10.46
CA GLU A 69 -25.03 -9.41 -9.77
C GLU A 69 -26.13 -8.65 -8.99
N ASP A 70 -27.35 -9.19 -8.99
CA ASP A 70 -28.43 -8.69 -8.14
C ASP A 70 -28.08 -8.91 -6.65
N ASN A 71 -28.27 -7.89 -5.81
CA ASN A 71 -27.91 -7.92 -4.38
C ASN A 71 -26.41 -8.19 -4.10
N HIS A 72 -25.52 -7.68 -4.96
CA HIS A 72 -24.07 -7.88 -4.91
C HIS A 72 -23.37 -7.63 -3.56
N GLY A 73 -23.93 -6.83 -2.66
CA GLY A 73 -23.35 -6.55 -1.34
C GLY A 73 -22.04 -5.74 -1.33
N VAL A 74 -21.42 -5.49 -2.48
CA VAL A 74 -20.26 -4.57 -2.64
C VAL A 74 -20.56 -3.21 -2.03
N SER A 75 -19.71 -2.77 -1.10
CA SER A 75 -19.82 -1.45 -0.49
C SER A 75 -19.34 -0.34 -1.44
N GLU A 76 -19.82 0.88 -1.21
CA GLU A 76 -19.30 2.05 -1.93
C GLU A 76 -17.79 2.23 -1.71
N ASN A 77 -17.29 1.99 -0.49
CA ASN A 77 -15.87 2.14 -0.19
C ASN A 77 -15.02 1.19 -1.03
N LEU A 78 -15.38 -0.09 -1.06
CA LEU A 78 -14.69 -1.10 -1.86
C LEU A 78 -14.74 -0.75 -3.36
N ARG A 79 -15.88 -0.25 -3.84
CA ARG A 79 -16.02 0.20 -5.24
C ARG A 79 -15.03 1.30 -5.60
N TRP A 80 -14.88 2.31 -4.74
CA TRP A 80 -13.95 3.41 -4.97
C TRP A 80 -12.48 3.00 -4.80
N LEU A 81 -12.18 2.11 -3.84
CA LEU A 81 -10.85 1.51 -3.72
C LEU A 81 -10.47 0.73 -4.98
N ALA A 82 -11.37 -0.10 -5.51
CA ALA A 82 -11.12 -0.90 -6.71
C ALA A 82 -11.00 -0.05 -8.00
N ALA A 83 -11.64 1.12 -8.04
CA ALA A 83 -11.50 2.07 -9.14
C ALA A 83 -10.12 2.75 -9.16
N GLY A 84 -9.49 2.90 -8.00
CA GLY A 84 -8.19 3.55 -7.81
C GLY A 84 -8.28 5.06 -7.58
N PRO A 85 -7.20 5.69 -7.09
CA PRO A 85 -7.16 7.12 -6.80
C PRO A 85 -6.98 7.96 -8.07
N ASN A 86 -7.34 9.23 -7.99
CA ASN A 86 -7.08 10.23 -9.02
C ASN A 86 -5.57 10.47 -9.22
N MET A 87 -5.17 10.73 -10.47
CA MET A 87 -3.77 11.02 -10.85
C MET A 87 -3.23 12.33 -10.28
N ALA A 88 -4.13 13.27 -9.98
CA ALA A 88 -3.77 14.51 -9.34
C ALA A 88 -3.66 14.29 -7.84
N VAL A 89 -2.43 14.25 -7.32
CA VAL A 89 -2.17 14.02 -5.90
C VAL A 89 -1.80 15.35 -5.22
N PRO A 90 -2.65 15.88 -4.33
CA PRO A 90 -2.30 16.99 -3.46
C PRO A 90 -1.12 16.64 -2.54
N LEU A 91 -0.23 17.63 -2.35
CA LEU A 91 0.97 17.52 -1.53
C LEU A 91 0.88 18.47 -0.34
N TYR A 92 1.20 17.97 0.85
CA TYR A 92 1.18 18.77 2.08
C TYR A 92 2.55 18.87 2.73
N ARG A 93 2.85 20.06 3.27
CA ARG A 93 4.07 20.28 4.06
C ARG A 93 3.99 19.75 5.49
N ASN A 94 2.76 19.60 5.98
CA ASN A 94 2.47 19.06 7.30
C ASN A 94 1.06 18.48 7.32
N TYR A 95 0.82 17.52 8.20
CA TYR A 95 -0.47 16.84 8.32
C TYR A 95 -0.77 16.52 9.79
N LEU A 96 -2.02 16.70 10.20
CA LEU A 96 -2.46 16.49 11.59
C LEU A 96 -3.31 15.22 11.68
N ILE A 97 -2.79 14.19 12.35
CA ILE A 97 -3.50 12.92 12.57
C ILE A 97 -3.67 12.73 14.06
N LYS A 98 -4.91 12.63 14.54
CA LYS A 98 -5.25 12.37 15.96
C LYS A 98 -4.50 13.30 16.93
N GLY A 99 -4.32 14.57 16.56
CA GLY A 99 -3.63 15.58 17.38
C GLY A 99 -2.10 15.58 17.25
N ILE A 100 -1.51 14.64 16.51
CA ILE A 100 -0.07 14.61 16.24
C ILE A 100 0.19 15.27 14.89
N LYS A 101 1.06 16.28 14.89
CA LYS A 101 1.46 17.00 13.68
C LYS A 101 2.73 16.37 13.09
N PHE A 102 2.62 15.87 11.88
CA PHE A 102 3.72 15.38 11.07
C PHE A 102 4.18 16.48 10.10
N ASN A 103 5.48 16.64 9.92
CA ASN A 103 6.07 17.56 8.96
C ASN A 103 6.83 16.78 7.88
N ILE A 104 6.98 17.36 6.69
CA ILE A 104 7.99 16.89 5.75
C ILE A 104 9.39 17.34 6.19
N LYS A 105 10.43 16.61 5.81
CA LYS A 105 11.83 16.92 6.16
C LYS A 105 12.24 18.33 5.77
N ALA A 106 11.86 18.78 4.57
CA ALA A 106 12.14 20.14 4.10
C ALA A 106 11.56 21.24 5.02
N GLN A 107 10.48 20.94 5.75
CA GLN A 107 9.86 21.85 6.69
C GLN A 107 10.60 21.89 8.03
N ASP A 108 11.19 20.76 8.44
CA ASP A 108 12.03 20.65 9.64
C ASP A 108 13.38 21.35 9.44
N ASP A 109 13.95 21.33 8.23
CA ASP A 109 15.25 21.97 7.93
C ASP A 109 15.27 23.49 8.07
N VAL A 110 14.09 24.12 8.06
CA VAL A 110 13.93 25.57 8.20
C VAL A 110 13.27 25.96 9.53
N ARG A 111 13.12 25.03 10.48
CA ARG A 111 12.48 25.24 11.78
C ARG A 111 13.34 24.71 12.92
N THR A 112 13.08 25.22 14.13
CA THR A 112 13.72 24.73 15.36
C THR A 112 13.11 23.42 15.88
N THR A 113 11.87 23.12 15.51
CA THR A 113 11.15 21.91 15.92
C THR A 113 11.15 20.87 14.80
N GLN A 114 11.52 19.63 15.12
CA GLN A 114 11.50 18.49 14.20
C GLN A 114 10.29 17.59 14.47
N ASN A 115 9.55 17.22 13.43
CA ASN A 115 8.40 16.30 13.50
C ASN A 115 8.23 15.50 12.18
N SER A 116 9.32 15.25 11.45
CA SER A 116 9.34 14.43 10.22
C SER A 116 9.72 12.97 10.43
N GLY A 117 10.13 12.58 11.64
CA GLY A 117 10.45 11.18 11.95
C GLY A 117 9.21 10.32 12.13
N VAL A 118 9.24 9.10 11.60
CA VAL A 118 8.21 8.08 11.78
C VAL A 118 8.81 6.73 12.15
N PHE A 119 8.02 5.91 12.83
CA PHE A 119 8.33 4.52 13.14
C PHE A 119 7.19 3.62 12.65
N LEU A 120 7.54 2.53 11.98
CA LEU A 120 6.59 1.54 11.48
C LEU A 120 7.01 0.16 11.99
N LEU A 121 6.12 -0.52 12.70
CA LEU A 121 6.28 -1.94 13.00
C LEU A 121 5.54 -2.73 11.92
N ALA A 122 6.29 -3.38 11.03
CA ALA A 122 5.73 -4.14 9.91
C ALA A 122 6.10 -5.61 9.99
N GLN A 123 5.16 -6.46 9.58
CA GLN A 123 5.44 -7.88 9.38
C GLN A 123 6.15 -8.04 8.03
N THR A 124 7.44 -8.35 8.07
CA THR A 124 8.31 -8.37 6.89
C THR A 124 8.83 -9.78 6.59
N MET A 125 9.05 -10.03 5.30
CA MET A 125 9.64 -11.28 4.81
C MET A 125 11.17 -11.16 4.84
N GLN A 126 11.80 -11.88 5.77
CA GLN A 126 13.26 -11.95 5.88
C GLN A 126 13.82 -13.10 5.05
N VAL A 127 14.86 -12.80 4.28
CA VAL A 127 15.62 -13.78 3.50
C VAL A 127 17.08 -13.76 3.94
N ALA A 128 17.68 -14.93 4.15
CA ALA A 128 19.08 -15.01 4.55
C ALA A 128 20.04 -14.68 3.38
N SER A 129 19.58 -14.83 2.14
CA SER A 129 20.30 -14.45 0.93
C SER A 129 19.35 -14.36 -0.27
N ALA A 130 19.82 -13.80 -1.40
CA ALA A 130 19.06 -13.78 -2.65
C ALA A 130 18.67 -15.18 -3.19
N LYS A 131 19.35 -16.25 -2.75
CA LYS A 131 19.07 -17.64 -3.14
C LYS A 131 18.18 -18.38 -2.13
N ASP A 132 17.79 -17.72 -1.04
CA ASP A 132 16.95 -18.32 0.00
C ASP A 132 15.57 -18.70 -0.57
N LYS A 133 15.15 -19.93 -0.28
CA LYS A 133 13.86 -20.49 -0.71
C LYS A 133 12.86 -20.57 0.44
N ASN A 134 13.28 -20.30 1.67
CA ASN A 134 12.47 -20.44 2.87
C ASN A 134 12.52 -19.15 3.70
N PRO A 135 11.93 -18.06 3.18
CA PRO A 135 11.89 -16.82 3.94
C PRO A 135 11.12 -16.98 5.25
N ILE A 136 11.53 -16.24 6.27
CA ILE A 136 10.88 -16.18 7.58
C ILE A 136 10.06 -14.89 7.66
N LEU A 137 8.84 -14.97 8.15
CA LEU A 137 7.99 -13.82 8.38
C LEU A 137 8.13 -13.36 9.85
N SER A 138 8.54 -12.11 10.08
CA SER A 138 8.74 -11.58 11.43
C SER A 138 8.38 -10.10 11.53
N ASN A 139 8.06 -9.63 12.73
CA ASN A 139 7.80 -8.20 12.97
C ASN A 139 9.13 -7.46 13.08
N MET A 140 9.30 -6.42 12.25
CA MET A 140 10.49 -5.57 12.21
C MET A 140 10.08 -4.10 12.34
N GLY A 141 10.84 -3.37 13.15
CA GLY A 141 10.69 -1.93 13.30
C GLY A 141 11.52 -1.19 12.26
N PHE A 142 10.88 -0.25 11.56
CA PHE A 142 11.50 0.62 10.57
C PHE A 142 11.40 2.06 11.05
N TYR A 143 12.52 2.79 10.98
CA TYR A 143 12.54 4.22 11.20
C TYR A 143 12.66 4.93 9.86
N GLY A 144 11.88 5.97 9.67
CA GLY A 144 11.87 6.72 8.43
C GLY A 144 11.72 8.22 8.65
N VAL A 145 12.00 8.96 7.59
CA VAL A 145 11.86 10.41 7.54
C VAL A 145 10.87 10.74 6.41
N ILE A 146 9.81 11.48 6.75
CA ILE A 146 8.77 11.89 5.79
C ILE A 146 9.37 12.89 4.81
N GLN A 147 9.39 12.53 3.52
CA GLN A 147 9.79 13.41 2.43
C GLN A 147 8.59 14.12 1.82
N GLU A 148 7.50 13.39 1.62
CA GLU A 148 6.26 13.91 1.04
C GLU A 148 5.04 13.36 1.78
N ILE A 149 4.00 14.18 1.86
CA ILE A 149 2.69 13.76 2.35
C ILE A 149 1.70 13.92 1.20
N TRP A 150 1.14 12.80 0.78
CA TRP A 150 0.21 12.69 -0.34
C TRP A 150 -1.20 12.51 0.20
N ASP A 151 -2.20 13.17 -0.39
CA ASP A 151 -3.60 12.76 -0.21
C ASP A 151 -4.05 12.02 -1.47
N LEU A 152 -4.28 10.72 -1.34
CA LEU A 152 -4.84 9.92 -2.42
C LEU A 152 -6.35 10.13 -2.46
N ASP A 153 -6.84 10.72 -3.55
CA ASP A 153 -8.25 11.03 -3.74
C ASP A 153 -8.99 9.90 -4.47
N TYR A 154 -9.87 9.20 -3.76
CA TYR A 154 -10.73 8.13 -4.30
C TYR A 154 -12.13 8.66 -4.66
N GLN A 155 -12.24 9.95 -4.97
CA GLN A 155 -13.46 10.70 -5.29
C GLN A 155 -14.44 10.89 -4.11
N LYS A 156 -14.72 9.83 -3.34
CA LYS A 156 -15.61 9.91 -2.16
C LYS A 156 -14.89 10.19 -0.86
N PHE A 157 -13.64 9.79 -0.77
CA PHE A 157 -12.81 9.98 0.41
C PHE A 157 -11.36 10.14 -0.03
N THR A 158 -10.56 10.72 0.86
CA THR A 158 -9.12 10.84 0.69
C THR A 158 -8.40 10.00 1.73
N ILE A 159 -7.25 9.44 1.37
CA ILE A 159 -6.38 8.71 2.29
C ILE A 159 -5.00 9.38 2.28
N PRO A 160 -4.53 9.93 3.41
CA PRO A 160 -3.17 10.45 3.49
C PRO A 160 -2.16 9.30 3.49
N VAL A 161 -1.12 9.42 2.67
CA VAL A 161 0.00 8.49 2.57
C VAL A 161 1.30 9.25 2.75
N PHE A 162 2.19 8.73 3.59
CA PHE A 162 3.50 9.32 3.83
C PHE A 162 4.54 8.61 2.99
N ARG A 163 5.22 9.37 2.13
CA ARG A 163 6.41 8.87 1.43
C ARG A 163 7.62 9.14 2.31
N CYS A 164 8.27 8.07 2.75
CA CYS A 164 9.38 8.15 3.69
C CYS A 164 10.66 7.60 3.06
N ASP A 165 11.78 8.22 3.41
CA ASP A 165 13.08 7.57 3.28
C ASP A 165 13.29 6.71 4.52
N TRP A 166 13.48 5.41 4.32
CA TRP A 166 13.69 4.46 5.40
C TRP A 166 15.18 4.33 5.69
N ILE A 167 15.53 4.27 6.97
CA ILE A 167 16.92 4.07 7.40
C ILE A 167 17.23 2.58 7.24
N ASP A 168 18.24 2.25 6.44
CA ASP A 168 18.80 0.90 6.39
C ASP A 168 19.43 0.58 7.76
N SER A 169 18.81 -0.33 8.50
CA SER A 169 19.47 -0.99 9.62
C SER A 169 20.42 -2.05 9.05
N SER A 170 21.59 -1.60 8.60
CA SER A 170 22.72 -2.46 8.19
C SER A 170 23.04 -3.53 9.23
#